data_AF-A0A7J3CJB0-F1
#
_entry.id   AF-A0A7J3CJB0-F1
#
_cell.length_a   1.000
_cell.length_b   1.000
_cell.length_c   1.000
_cell.angle_alpha   90.00
_cell.angle_beta   90.00
_cell.angle_gamma   90.00
#
_symmetry.space_group_name_H-M   'P 1'
#
loop_
_entity.id
_entity.type
_entity.pdbx_description
1 polymer ?
#
loop_
_entity_poly.entity_id
_entity_poly.type
_entity_poly.pdbx_seq_one_letter_code
_entity_poly.pdbx_strand_id
1 'polypeptide(L)'
;MCLLRLIYLLLKNDYETKKIKFKNKTLNVLIADSFLKKAIGLMFRENLKEDGMLFIFKNEAKHSITMKNMNFGIDVFWLDKNGKIKEILNAKPSLIYYKPKNK
;
A
#
# COMPACT_ATOMS: atom_id res chain seq x y z
N MET A 1 11.21 -5.82 -21.81
CA MET A 1 10.74 -5.15 -20.56
C MET A 1 9.21 -5.27 -20.51
N CYS A 2 8.62 -5.85 -19.46
CA CYS A 2 7.15 -6.00 -19.38
C CYS A 2 6.46 -4.64 -19.22
N LEU A 3 5.30 -4.43 -19.85
CA LEU A 3 4.53 -3.18 -19.81
C LEU A 3 4.28 -2.69 -18.38
N LEU A 4 3.98 -3.59 -17.44
CA LEU A 4 3.77 -3.25 -16.03
C LEU A 4 5.03 -2.64 -15.38
N ARG A 5 6.22 -3.14 -15.75
CA ARG A 5 7.49 -2.60 -15.26
C ARG A 5 7.81 -1.25 -15.91
N LEU A 6 7.45 -1.04 -17.18
CA LEU A 6 7.57 0.26 -17.82
C LEU A 6 6.66 1.30 -17.14
N ILE A 7 5.39 0.97 -16.91
CA ILE A 7 4.45 1.86 -16.21
C ILE A 7 4.98 2.20 -14.80
N TYR A 8 5.51 1.21 -14.06
CA TYR A 8 6.16 1.47 -12.78
C TYR A 8 7.32 2.48 -12.90
N LEU A 9 8.20 2.32 -13.91
CA LEU A 9 9.33 3.22 -14.10
C LEU A 9 8.89 4.67 -14.38
N LEU A 10 7.77 4.86 -15.06
CA LEU A 10 7.18 6.18 -15.32
C LEU A 10 6.57 6.80 -14.05
N LEU A 11 6.03 5.99 -13.14
CA LEU A 11 5.25 6.48 -11.98
C LEU A 11 5.96 6.42 -10.64
N LYS A 12 7.11 5.75 -10.53
CA LYS A 12 7.81 5.55 -9.24
C LYS A 12 8.14 6.86 -8.52
N ASN A 13 8.26 7.98 -9.25
CA ASN A 13 8.58 9.30 -8.72
C ASN A 13 7.35 10.22 -8.56
N ASP A 14 6.13 9.77 -8.91
CA ASP A 14 4.89 10.55 -8.86
C ASP A 14 4.17 10.45 -7.50
N TYR A 15 4.75 9.73 -6.54
CA TYR A 15 4.18 9.62 -5.20
C TYR A 15 4.56 10.85 -4.38
N GLU A 16 3.56 11.51 -3.81
CA GLU A 16 3.77 12.50 -2.76
C GLU A 16 4.15 11.78 -1.45
N THR A 17 5.13 12.32 -0.72
CA THR A 17 5.45 11.86 0.62
C THR A 17 4.83 12.79 1.65
N LYS A 18 4.04 12.25 2.59
CA LYS A 18 3.48 13.00 3.72
C LYS A 18 3.97 12.48 5.05
N LYS A 19 4.15 13.39 6.00
CA LYS A 19 4.31 13.04 7.42
C LYS A 19 2.94 12.87 8.05
N ILE A 20 2.69 11.69 8.62
CA ILE A 20 1.49 11.39 9.39
C ILE A 20 1.85 11.06 10.84
N LYS A 21 0.95 11.36 11.76
CA LYS A 21 1.04 10.87 13.14
C LYS A 21 0.20 9.60 13.25
N PHE A 22 0.81 8.52 13.69
CA PHE A 22 0.13 7.26 13.95
C PHE A 22 0.51 6.76 15.34
N LYS A 23 -0.47 6.74 16.25
CA LYS A 23 -0.24 6.58 17.69
C LYS A 23 0.81 7.59 18.17
N ASN A 24 1.92 7.12 18.74
CA ASN A 24 2.99 7.96 19.29
C ASN A 24 4.18 8.08 18.34
N LYS A 25 4.02 7.72 17.06
CA LYS A 25 5.06 7.79 16.03
C LYS A 25 4.68 8.77 14.95
N THR A 26 5.69 9.45 14.41
CA THR A 26 5.57 10.19 13.15
C THR A 26 6.15 9.32 12.06
N LEU A 27 5.37 9.09 11.00
CA LEU A 27 5.73 8.23 9.87
C LEU A 27 5.76 9.07 8.59
N ASN A 28 6.78 8.91 7.78
CA ASN A 28 6.81 9.39 6.41
C ASN A 28 6.17 8.33 5.53
N VAL A 29 5.08 8.65 4.82
CA VAL A 29 4.34 7.71 3.99
C VAL A 29 4.16 8.23 2.58
N LEU A 30 4.23 7.32 1.61
CA LEU A 30 3.86 7.60 0.22
C LEU A 30 2.34 7.62 0.08
N ILE A 31 1.80 8.55 -0.72
CA ILE A 31 0.36 8.67 -0.93
C ILE A 31 -0.06 7.98 -2.23
N ALA A 32 -0.89 6.93 -2.11
CA ALA A 32 -1.54 6.27 -3.23
C ALA A 32 -3.00 6.73 -3.34
N ASP A 33 -3.22 7.89 -3.95
CA ASP A 33 -4.51 8.57 -4.10
C ASP A 33 -5.20 8.34 -5.45
N SER A 34 -4.45 7.99 -6.50
CA SER A 34 -4.99 7.60 -7.80
C SER A 34 -5.19 6.08 -7.94
N PHE A 35 -6.02 5.66 -8.90
CA PHE A 35 -6.21 4.24 -9.22
C PHE A 35 -4.88 3.55 -9.58
N LEU A 36 -4.07 4.21 -10.42
CA LEU A 36 -2.83 3.64 -10.92
C LEU A 36 -1.74 3.55 -9.84
N LYS A 37 -1.64 4.55 -8.96
CA LYS A 37 -0.78 4.50 -7.77
C LYS A 37 -1.16 3.34 -6.84
N LYS A 38 -2.46 3.14 -6.61
CA LYS A 38 -2.94 2.01 -5.79
C LYS A 38 -2.67 0.65 -6.44
N ALA A 39 -2.87 0.53 -7.75
CA ALA A 39 -2.68 -0.73 -8.48
C ALA A 39 -1.21 -1.17 -8.52
N ILE A 40 -0.28 -0.21 -8.62
CA ILE A 40 1.17 -0.48 -8.56
C ILE A 40 1.58 -0.73 -7.11
N GLY A 41 1.22 0.17 -6.20
CA GLY A 41 1.61 0.09 -4.80
C GLY A 41 3.13 0.01 -4.64
N LEU A 42 3.58 -1.04 -3.95
CA LEU A 42 4.99 -1.26 -3.61
C LEU A 42 5.71 -2.25 -4.54
N MET A 43 5.08 -2.68 -5.65
CA MET A 43 5.68 -3.66 -6.55
C MET A 43 7.02 -3.19 -7.12
N PHE A 44 7.92 -4.14 -7.37
CA PHE A 44 9.27 -3.93 -7.91
C PHE A 44 10.21 -3.06 -7.08
N ARG A 45 9.79 -2.56 -5.91
CA ARG A 45 10.70 -1.89 -4.98
C ARG A 45 11.59 -2.92 -4.30
N GLU A 46 12.86 -2.60 -4.11
CA GLU A 46 13.81 -3.46 -3.40
C GLU A 46 13.59 -3.41 -1.88
N ASN A 47 13.19 -2.23 -1.38
CA ASN A 47 12.88 -1.98 0.02
C ASN A 47 11.83 -0.85 0.14
N LEU A 48 11.38 -0.62 1.36
CA LEU A 48 10.53 0.51 1.74
C LEU A 48 11.43 1.59 2.35
N LYS A 49 11.79 2.60 1.54
CA LYS A 49 12.66 3.71 2.00
C LYS A 49 11.94 4.62 2.99
N GLU A 50 10.66 4.84 2.74
CA GLU A 50 9.74 5.52 3.64
C GLU A 50 9.28 4.56 4.76
N ASP A 51 8.45 5.05 5.70
CA ASP A 51 7.90 4.20 6.75
C ASP A 51 6.68 3.39 6.27
N GLY A 52 6.12 3.72 5.09
CA GLY A 52 4.87 3.12 4.61
C GLY A 52 4.32 3.72 3.32
N MET A 53 3.21 3.16 2.88
CA MET A 53 2.36 3.73 1.84
C MET A 53 0.92 3.80 2.36
N LEU A 54 0.29 4.97 2.23
CA LEU A 54 -1.09 5.21 2.62
C LEU A 54 -1.99 5.17 1.38
N PHE A 55 -2.94 4.24 1.38
CA PHE A 55 -3.92 4.07 0.31
C PHE A 55 -5.19 4.85 0.66
N ILE A 56 -5.54 5.85 -0.16
CA ILE A 56 -6.72 6.69 0.07
C ILE A 56 -7.89 6.15 -0.75
N PHE A 57 -9.00 5.81 -0.11
CA PHE A 57 -10.22 5.35 -0.79
C PHE A 57 -11.36 6.33 -0.54
N LYS A 58 -12.19 6.56 -1.57
CA LYS A 58 -13.35 7.47 -1.46
C LYS A 58 -14.45 6.92 -0.55
N ASN A 59 -14.62 5.60 -0.57
CA ASN A 59 -15.67 4.90 0.17
C ASN A 59 -15.04 3.97 1.19
N GLU A 60 -15.68 3.85 2.35
CA GLU A 60 -15.28 2.91 3.39
C GLU A 60 -15.60 1.48 2.93
N ALA A 61 -14.57 0.71 2.61
CA ALA A 61 -14.70 -0.68 2.23
C ALA A 61 -13.42 -1.44 2.59
N LYS A 62 -13.54 -2.75 2.82
CA LYS A 62 -12.36 -3.60 2.86
C LYS A 62 -11.84 -3.82 1.45
N HIS A 63 -10.67 -3.26 1.16
CA HIS A 63 -10.01 -3.43 -0.13
C HIS A 63 -9.11 -4.68 -0.11
N SER A 64 -9.21 -5.50 -1.15
CA SER A 64 -8.29 -6.62 -1.36
C SER A 64 -6.89 -6.11 -1.64
N ILE A 65 -5.89 -6.87 -1.23
CA ILE A 65 -4.49 -6.60 -1.53
C ILE A 65 -3.83 -7.81 -2.17
N THR A 66 -2.76 -7.57 -2.92
CA THR A 66 -1.93 -8.60 -3.52
C THR A 66 -0.47 -8.33 -3.24
N MET A 67 0.29 -9.39 -2.98
CA MET A 67 1.75 -9.34 -2.83
C MET A 67 2.48 -9.66 -4.15
N LYS A 68 1.78 -9.63 -5.30
CA LYS A 68 2.36 -9.90 -6.61
C LYS A 68 3.49 -8.90 -6.90
N ASN A 69 4.65 -9.42 -7.31
CA ASN A 69 5.87 -8.65 -7.61
C ASN A 69 6.43 -7.85 -6.41
N MET A 70 6.14 -8.26 -5.18
CA MET A 70 6.77 -7.73 -3.96
C MET A 70 8.08 -8.45 -3.67
N ASN A 71 9.11 -7.70 -3.28
CA ASN A 71 10.41 -8.27 -2.89
C ASN A 71 10.59 -8.37 -1.37
N PHE A 72 9.69 -7.80 -0.57
CA PHE A 72 9.76 -7.75 0.89
C PHE A 72 8.37 -7.84 1.54
N GLY A 73 8.32 -8.33 2.77
CA GLY A 73 7.09 -8.46 3.54
C GLY A 73 6.65 -7.11 4.13
N ILE A 74 5.35 -6.95 4.35
CA ILE A 74 4.76 -5.72 4.91
C ILE A 74 3.67 -6.08 5.91
N ASP A 75 3.46 -5.19 6.88
CA ASP A 75 2.25 -5.18 7.68
C ASP A 75 1.21 -4.26 7.04
N VAL A 76 -0.03 -4.74 6.90
CA VAL A 76 -1.14 -3.99 6.33
C VAL A 76 -2.17 -3.73 7.41
N PHE A 77 -2.52 -2.46 7.58
CA PHE A 77 -3.50 -1.98 8.53
C PHE A 77 -4.70 -1.43 7.76
N TRP A 78 -5.88 -2.05 7.90
CA TRP A 78 -7.11 -1.44 7.40
C TRP A 78 -7.64 -0.48 8.44
N LEU A 79 -7.80 0.78 8.03
CA LEU A 79 -8.31 1.86 8.87
C LEU A 79 -9.73 2.22 8.45
N ASP A 80 -10.59 2.51 9.42
CA ASP A 80 -11.88 3.16 9.15
C ASP A 80 -11.70 4.67 8.90
N LYS A 81 -12.81 5.37 8.59
CA LYS A 81 -12.81 6.83 8.34
C LYS A 81 -12.31 7.68 9.51
N ASN A 82 -12.30 7.14 10.73
CA ASN A 82 -11.80 7.80 11.93
C ASN A 82 -10.33 7.43 12.23
N GLY A 83 -9.68 6.67 11.35
CA GLY A 83 -8.31 6.20 11.52
C GLY A 83 -8.16 5.04 12.51
N LYS A 84 -9.26 4.37 12.91
CA LYS A 84 -9.18 3.23 13.81
C LYS A 84 -8.84 1.96 13.03
N ILE A 85 -7.91 1.17 13.57
CA ILE A 85 -7.51 -0.11 12.99
C ILE A 85 -8.67 -1.10 13.11
N LYS A 86 -9.14 -1.61 11.97
CA LYS A 86 -10.17 -2.64 11.85
C LYS A 86 -9.58 -4.03 11.69
N GLU A 87 -8.42 -4.13 11.04
CA GLU A 87 -7.76 -5.39 10.76
C GLU A 87 -6.26 -5.16 10.52
N ILE A 88 -5.46 -6.17 10.86
CA ILE A 88 -4.01 -6.21 10.65
C ILE A 88 -3.67 -7.51 9.94
N LEU A 89 -2.84 -7.43 8.91
CA LEU A 89 -2.28 -8.59 8.21
C LEU A 89 -0.77 -8.45 8.11
N ASN A 90 -0.03 -9.45 8.59
CA ASN A 90 1.38 -9.61 8.27
C ASN A 90 1.52 -10.36 6.94
N ALA A 91 1.87 -9.65 5.88
CA ALA A 91 1.94 -10.18 4.53
C ALA A 91 3.39 -10.50 4.14
N LYS A 92 3.63 -11.73 3.69
CA LYS A 92 4.95 -12.21 3.26
C LYS A 92 5.06 -12.25 1.73
N PRO A 93 6.27 -12.13 1.15
CA PRO A 93 6.51 -12.33 -0.28
C PRO A 93 6.27 -13.80 -0.66
N SER A 94 5.05 -14.09 -1.07
CA SER A 94 4.58 -15.29 -1.77
C SER A 94 3.10 -15.02 -2.08
N LEU A 95 2.49 -15.75 -3.00
CA LEU A 95 1.16 -15.49 -3.57
C LEU A 95 0.03 -15.40 -2.52
N ILE A 96 -0.06 -14.29 -1.80
CA ILE A 96 -1.17 -13.93 -0.93
C ILE A 96 -2.04 -12.97 -1.75
N TYR A 97 -3.13 -13.51 -2.28
CA TYR A 97 -4.31 -12.72 -2.61
C TYR A 97 -5.17 -12.66 -1.35
N TYR A 98 -5.12 -11.55 -0.64
CA TYR A 98 -6.01 -11.33 0.49
C TYR A 98 -7.35 -10.84 -0.05
N LYS A 99 -8.37 -11.68 0.09
CA LYS A 99 -9.77 -11.32 -0.16
C LYS A 99 -10.46 -11.11 1.21
N PRO A 100 -11.02 -9.92 1.47
CA PRO A 100 -11.79 -9.68 2.69
C PRO A 100 -12.94 -10.68 2.80
N LYS A 101 -13.12 -11.27 3.99
CA LYS A 101 -14.12 -12.33 4.19
C LYS A 101 -15.57 -11.85 4.09
N ASN A 102 -15.86 -10.56 4.33
CA ASN A 102 -17.21 -9.98 4.24
C ASN A 102 -17.14 -8.59 3.57
N LYS A 103 -18.00 -8.38 2.56
CA LYS A 103 -18.30 -7.09 1.93
C LYS A 103 -19.30 -6.32 2.78
#